data_AF-A0A6J6QVH2-F1
#
_entry.id   AF-A0A6J6QVH2-F1
#
_cell.length_a   1.000
_cell.length_b   1.000
_cell.length_c   1.000
_cell.angle_alpha   90.00
_cell.angle_beta   90.00
_cell.angle_gamma   90.00
#
_symmetry.space_group_name_H-M   'P 1'
#
loop_
_entity.id
_entity.type
_entity.pdbx_description
1 polymer ?
#
loop_
_entity_poly.entity_id
_entity_poly.type
_entity_poly.pdbx_seq_one_letter_code
_entity_poly.pdbx_strand_id
1 'polypeptide(L)'
;MSCALMGAQELMHHAEHVLGVKPGGTTQDGMFTLAHAECQAACTEAPTLQVNYRYRFRVTPADFDTLIDDLRSGKLDNEIPPHGTVATVRQRIPADKGVGAVAPEDVVDGPAWMDGKAAL
;
A
#
# COMPACT_ATOMS: atom_id res chain seq x y z
N MET A 1 -2.09 9.59 7.72
CA MET A 1 -0.85 10.34 8.03
C MET A 1 0.40 9.69 7.47
N SER A 2 0.68 8.40 7.73
CA SER A 2 1.95 7.77 7.33
C SER A 2 2.30 7.92 5.84
N CYS A 3 1.38 7.66 4.91
CA CYS A 3 1.64 7.85 3.48
C CYS A 3 1.96 9.29 3.11
N ALA A 4 1.26 10.27 3.70
CA ALA A 4 1.53 11.68 3.45
C ALA A 4 2.95 12.07 3.92
N LEU A 5 3.37 11.58 5.09
CA LEU A 5 4.73 11.82 5.61
C LEU A 5 5.81 11.10 4.78
N MET A 6 5.47 9.98 4.16
CA MET A 6 6.38 9.16 3.34
C MET A 6 6.35 9.54 1.85
N GLY A 7 5.80 10.70 1.48
CA GLY A 7 5.89 11.23 0.12
C GLY A 7 4.78 10.80 -0.85
N ALA A 8 3.59 10.45 -0.35
CA ALA A 8 2.47 10.07 -1.21
C ALA A 8 1.97 11.20 -2.12
N GLN A 9 2.16 12.47 -1.74
CA GLN A 9 1.78 13.61 -2.57
C GLN A 9 2.69 13.69 -3.80
N GLU A 10 4.00 13.52 -3.59
CA GLU A 10 5.02 13.48 -4.62
C GLU A 10 4.81 12.29 -5.55
N LEU A 11 4.48 11.12 -4.99
CA LEU A 11 4.12 9.94 -5.78
C LEU A 11 2.86 10.16 -6.64
N MET A 12 1.85 10.87 -6.11
CA MET A 12 0.66 11.24 -6.88
C MET A 12 1.00 12.19 -8.03
N HIS A 13 1.81 13.23 -7.80
CA HIS A 13 2.25 14.13 -8.87
C HIS A 13 3.08 13.41 -9.93
N HIS A 14 3.93 12.46 -9.53
CA HIS A 14 4.67 11.60 -10.46
C HIS A 14 3.70 10.76 -11.31
N ALA A 15 2.71 10.13 -10.68
CA ALA A 15 1.68 9.36 -11.39
C ALA A 15 0.89 10.21 -12.40
N GLU A 16 0.52 11.44 -12.05
CA GLU A 16 -0.12 12.37 -12.97
C GLU A 16 0.77 12.68 -14.19
N HIS A 17 2.07 12.86 -13.98
CA HIS A 17 3.02 13.15 -15.05
C HIS A 17 3.18 11.95 -15.99
N VAL A 18 3.40 10.75 -15.44
CA VAL A 18 3.60 9.50 -16.19
C VAL A 18 2.36 9.12 -16.99
N LEU A 19 1.17 9.24 -16.39
CA LEU A 19 -0.09 8.86 -17.04
C LEU A 19 -0.69 9.98 -17.89
N GLY A 20 -0.23 11.23 -17.74
CA GLY A 20 -0.75 12.38 -18.47
C GLY A 20 -2.19 12.75 -18.10
N VAL A 21 -2.67 12.33 -16.92
CA VAL A 21 -4.03 12.59 -16.43
C VAL A 21 -4.03 13.09 -15.00
N LYS A 22 -5.08 13.83 -14.61
CA LYS A 22 -5.32 14.22 -13.22
C LYS A 22 -6.15 13.16 -12.48
N PRO A 23 -6.17 13.16 -11.14
CA PRO A 23 -7.05 12.31 -10.36
C PRO A 23 -8.52 12.48 -10.78
N GLY A 24 -9.21 11.37 -10.99
CA GLY A 24 -10.53 11.28 -11.60
C GLY A 24 -10.51 11.10 -13.12
N GLY A 25 -9.36 11.26 -13.77
CA GLY A 25 -9.17 11.07 -15.20
C GLY A 25 -8.76 9.65 -15.56
N THR A 26 -9.09 9.27 -16.80
CA THR A 26 -8.69 8.02 -17.43
C THR A 26 -7.81 8.31 -18.64
N THR A 27 -6.75 7.52 -18.84
CA THR A 27 -5.85 7.63 -19.99
C THR A 27 -6.60 7.42 -21.31
N GLN A 28 -6.08 7.97 -22.41
CA GLN A 28 -6.76 7.93 -23.72
C GLN A 28 -6.95 6.51 -24.26
N ASP A 29 -6.04 5.59 -23.91
CA ASP A 29 -6.14 4.16 -24.22
C ASP A 29 -7.15 3.40 -23.35
N GLY A 30 -7.76 4.07 -22.36
CA GLY A 30 -8.72 3.48 -21.44
C GLY A 30 -8.12 2.54 -20.39
N MET A 31 -6.79 2.40 -20.33
CA MET A 31 -6.15 1.40 -19.47
C MET A 31 -6.06 1.82 -18.01
N PHE A 32 -5.81 3.09 -17.72
CA PHE A 32 -5.55 3.56 -16.36
C PHE A 32 -6.49 4.68 -15.98
N THR A 33 -7.15 4.52 -14.82
CA THR A 33 -7.85 5.60 -14.13
C THR A 33 -7.09 5.92 -12.86
N LEU A 34 -6.65 7.18 -12.72
CA LEU A 34 -5.95 7.64 -11.53
C LEU A 34 -6.97 8.19 -10.53
N ALA A 35 -6.90 7.82 -9.26
CA ALA A 35 -7.80 8.33 -8.23
C ALA A 35 -7.05 8.54 -6.92
N HIS A 36 -7.49 9.55 -6.16
CA HIS A 36 -7.10 9.66 -4.76
C HIS A 36 -7.74 8.52 -3.95
N ALA A 37 -6.99 8.05 -2.97
CA ALA A 37 -7.49 7.10 -1.99
C ALA A 37 -7.27 7.67 -0.60
N GLU A 38 -8.26 7.46 0.26
CA GLU A 38 -8.12 7.70 1.70
C GLU A 38 -7.25 6.62 2.34
N CYS A 39 -7.11 6.67 3.67
CA CYS A 39 -6.34 5.72 4.44
C CYS A 39 -6.64 4.26 4.08
N GLN A 40 -5.60 3.52 3.66
CA GLN A 40 -5.66 2.10 3.28
C GLN A 40 -5.22 1.15 4.42
N ALA A 41 -5.12 1.64 5.66
CA ALA A 41 -4.75 0.87 6.85
C ALA A 41 -3.44 0.05 6.76
N ALA A 42 -2.52 0.40 5.87
CA ALA A 42 -1.21 -0.24 5.71
C ALA A 42 -0.06 0.69 6.15
N CYS A 43 -0.20 1.29 7.33
CA CYS A 43 0.66 2.37 7.80
C CYS A 43 2.15 1.98 7.89
N THR A 44 2.47 0.71 8.19
CA THR A 44 3.85 0.17 8.27
C THR A 44 4.49 -0.06 6.89
N GLU A 45 3.69 0.03 5.84
CA GLU A 45 4.05 -0.27 4.45
C GLU A 45 3.91 0.96 3.54
N ALA A 46 3.82 2.15 4.14
CA ALA A 46 3.72 3.41 3.43
C ALA A 46 5.00 3.75 2.62
N PRO A 47 4.89 4.49 1.50
CA PRO A 47 3.64 4.88 0.84
C PRO A 47 3.04 3.69 0.08
N THR A 48 1.71 3.59 0.09
CA THR A 48 0.97 2.47 -0.53
C THR A 48 -0.07 2.98 -1.52
N LEU A 49 -0.31 2.18 -2.56
CA LEU A 49 -1.39 2.36 -3.52
C LEU A 49 -2.05 1.01 -3.84
N GLN A 50 -3.15 1.05 -4.58
CA GLN A 50 -3.82 -0.15 -5.07
C GLN A 50 -4.07 -0.09 -6.57
N VAL A 51 -4.01 -1.26 -7.20
CA VAL A 51 -4.50 -1.46 -8.58
C VAL A 51 -5.55 -2.57 -8.51
N ASN A 52 -6.80 -2.25 -8.85
CA ASN A 52 -7.94 -3.19 -8.77
C ASN A 52 -7.97 -3.98 -7.43
N TYR A 53 -7.88 -3.25 -6.31
CA TYR A 53 -7.83 -3.78 -4.94
C TYR A 53 -6.60 -4.65 -4.60
N ARG A 54 -5.56 -4.70 -5.44
CA ARG A 54 -4.27 -5.31 -5.11
C ARG A 54 -3.32 -4.27 -4.57
N TYR A 55 -2.82 -4.50 -3.35
CA TYR A 55 -1.89 -3.59 -2.69
C TYR A 55 -0.53 -3.57 -3.37
N ARG A 56 0.07 -2.39 -3.36
CA ARG A 56 1.49 -2.13 -3.64
C ARG A 56 2.04 -1.36 -2.46
N PHE A 57 3.16 -1.82 -1.91
CA PHE A 57 3.73 -1.37 -0.65
C PHE A 57 5.07 -0.69 -0.89
N ARG A 58 5.38 0.31 -0.08
CA ARG A 58 6.65 1.06 -0.11
C ARG A 58 7.04 1.54 -1.51
N VAL A 59 6.05 2.02 -2.28
CA VAL A 59 6.22 2.32 -3.70
C VAL A 59 7.04 3.59 -3.89
N THR A 60 8.15 3.48 -4.60
CA THR A 60 8.92 4.65 -5.07
C THR A 60 8.45 5.10 -6.47
N PRO A 61 8.83 6.30 -6.94
CA PRO A 61 8.54 6.71 -8.33
C PRO A 61 9.04 5.73 -9.39
N ALA A 62 10.23 5.16 -9.22
CA ALA A 62 10.77 4.16 -10.15
C ALA A 62 9.99 2.83 -10.10
N ASP A 63 9.53 2.42 -8.92
CA ASP A 63 8.65 1.24 -8.79
C ASP A 63 7.30 1.50 -9.47
N PHE A 64 6.79 2.73 -9.41
CA PHE A 64 5.57 3.13 -10.11
C PHE A 64 5.73 3.06 -11.62
N ASP A 65 6.84 3.58 -12.18
CA ASP A 65 7.11 3.50 -13.62
C ASP A 65 7.14 2.03 -14.09
N THR A 66 7.87 1.20 -13.34
CA THR A 66 7.95 -0.24 -13.60
C THR A 66 6.57 -0.90 -13.50
N LEU A 67 5.75 -0.52 -12.53
CA LEU A 67 4.39 -1.03 -12.37
C LEU A 67 3.50 -0.68 -13.58
N ILE A 68 3.60 0.53 -14.11
CA ILE A 68 2.84 0.94 -15.30
C ILE A 68 3.29 0.15 -16.53
N ASP A 69 4.59 -0.01 -16.74
CA ASP A 69 5.12 -0.78 -17.87
C ASP A 69 4.71 -2.26 -17.79
N ASP A 70 4.84 -2.87 -16.61
CA ASP A 70 4.47 -4.27 -16.38
C ASP A 70 2.95 -4.50 -16.57
N LEU A 71 2.12 -3.50 -16.23
CA LEU A 71 0.67 -3.52 -16.50
C LEU A 71 0.36 -3.35 -17.99
N ARG A 72 1.04 -2.44 -18.69
CA ARG A 72 0.88 -2.25 -20.15
C ARG A 72 1.27 -3.50 -20.94
N SER A 73 2.28 -4.23 -20.48
CA SER A 73 2.75 -5.44 -21.15
C SER A 73 1.98 -6.71 -20.76
N GLY A 74 0.98 -6.63 -19.88
CA GLY A 74 0.21 -7.78 -19.39
C GLY A 74 0.99 -8.74 -18.49
N LYS A 75 2.18 -8.35 -18.01
CA LYS A 75 3.03 -9.22 -17.18
C LYS A 75 2.40 -9.53 -15.83
N LEU A 76 1.50 -8.66 -15.35
CA LEU A 76 0.81 -8.79 -14.08
C LEU A 76 -0.62 -9.35 -14.18
N ASP A 77 -1.07 -9.83 -15.35
CA ASP A 77 -2.46 -10.30 -15.56
C ASP A 77 -2.86 -11.45 -14.64
N ASN A 78 -1.90 -12.28 -14.22
CA ASN A 78 -2.14 -13.38 -13.29
C ASN A 78 -2.29 -12.92 -11.83
N GLU A 79 -1.87 -11.69 -11.50
CA GLU A 79 -1.87 -11.14 -10.15
C GLU A 79 -2.96 -10.06 -9.97
N ILE A 80 -3.08 -9.17 -10.95
CA ILE A 80 -4.02 -8.06 -10.97
C ILE A 80 -5.19 -8.46 -11.87
N PRO A 81 -6.38 -8.71 -11.30
CA PRO A 81 -7.54 -9.07 -12.10
C PRO A 81 -8.08 -7.86 -12.87
N PRO A 82 -8.90 -8.08 -13.92
CA PRO A 82 -9.58 -7.01 -14.64
C PRO A 82 -10.42 -6.11 -13.71
N HIS A 83 -10.57 -4.85 -14.10
CA HIS A 83 -11.42 -3.90 -13.37
C HIS A 83 -12.87 -4.42 -13.27
N GLY A 84 -13.51 -4.18 -12.12
CA GLY A 84 -14.86 -4.71 -11.84
C GLY A 84 -14.88 -6.14 -11.29
N THR A 85 -13.74 -6.82 -11.20
CA THR A 85 -13.64 -8.09 -10.47
C THR A 85 -13.88 -7.87 -8.98
N VAL A 86 -14.77 -8.67 -8.39
CA VAL A 86 -15.07 -8.60 -6.95
C VAL A 86 -13.79 -8.76 -6.14
N ALA A 87 -13.59 -7.83 -5.20
CA ALA A 87 -12.45 -7.83 -4.30
C ALA A 87 -12.52 -9.04 -3.35
N THR A 88 -11.76 -10.10 -3.64
CA THR A 88 -11.55 -11.25 -2.74
C THR A 88 -10.30 -11.07 -1.88
N VAL A 89 -10.03 -9.83 -1.45
CA VAL A 89 -8.82 -9.47 -0.70
C VAL A 89 -8.92 -10.04 0.72
N ARG A 90 -8.46 -11.28 0.89
CA ARG A 90 -8.21 -11.84 2.22
C ARG A 90 -6.78 -11.48 2.60
N GLN A 91 -6.62 -10.54 3.53
CA GLN A 91 -5.30 -10.29 4.12
C GLN A 91 -4.84 -11.58 4.80
N ARG A 92 -3.80 -12.19 4.23
CA ARG A 92 -3.08 -13.30 4.86
C ARG A 92 -1.85 -12.69 5.50
N ILE A 93 -1.86 -12.63 6.83
CA ILE A 93 -0.67 -12.28 7.61
C ILE A 93 -0.02 -13.63 7.98
N PRO A 94 1.15 -13.97 7.40
CA PRO A 94 1.91 -15.15 7.83
C PRO A 94 2.16 -15.12 9.34
N ALA A 95 2.20 -16.28 10.00
CA ALA A 95 2.35 -16.35 11.46
C ALA A 95 3.64 -15.65 11.95
N ASP A 96 4.72 -15.74 11.17
CA ASP A 96 6.01 -15.07 11.41
C ASP A 96 5.96 -13.54 11.22
N LYS A 97 4.91 -13.02 10.57
CA LYS A 97 4.66 -11.59 10.38
C LYS A 97 3.46 -11.09 11.18
N GLY A 98 2.85 -11.95 11.99
CA GLY A 98 1.78 -11.60 12.92
C GLY A 98 2.35 -10.69 14.01
N VAL A 99 2.14 -9.39 13.87
CA VAL A 99 2.36 -8.44 14.96
C VAL A 99 1.06 -8.33 15.76
N GLY A 100 1.10 -8.81 16.99
CA GLY A 100 -0.02 -8.81 17.93
C GLY A 100 0.48 -8.96 19.36
N ALA A 101 -0.41 -8.73 20.33
CA ALA A 101 -0.09 -9.01 21.72
C ALA A 101 0.28 -10.48 21.85
N VAL A 102 1.45 -10.76 22.42
CA VAL A 102 1.70 -12.08 23.05
C VAL A 102 0.53 -12.31 24.02
N ALA A 103 0.08 -13.56 24.18
CA ALA A 103 -1.00 -13.85 25.10
C ALA A 103 -0.68 -13.19 26.46
N PRO A 104 -1.62 -12.49 27.12
CA PRO A 104 -1.32 -11.71 28.33
C PRO A 104 -0.56 -12.51 29.40
N GLU A 105 -0.81 -13.82 29.48
CA GLU A 105 -0.12 -14.78 30.33
C GLU A 105 1.38 -14.98 30.00
N ASP A 106 1.78 -14.75 28.76
CA ASP A 106 3.14 -14.93 28.25
C ASP A 106 3.93 -13.61 28.23
N VAL A 107 3.29 -12.47 28.54
CA VAL A 107 3.96 -11.16 28.70
C VAL A 107 4.56 -11.07 30.11
N VAL A 108 5.70 -11.73 30.31
CA VAL A 108 6.40 -11.78 31.61
C VAL A 108 7.38 -10.63 31.84
N ASP A 109 7.77 -9.95 30.76
CA ASP A 109 8.69 -8.83 30.80
C ASP A 109 7.96 -7.49 30.77
N GLY A 110 8.49 -6.51 31.52
CA GLY A 110 8.07 -5.13 31.38
C GLY A 110 8.34 -4.63 29.95
N PRO A 111 7.53 -3.70 29.42
CA PRO A 111 7.77 -3.17 28.09
C PRO A 111 9.17 -2.53 28.03
N ALA A 112 9.89 -2.76 26.93
CA ALA A 112 11.30 -2.37 26.79
C ALA A 112 11.59 -0.85 26.96
N TRP A 113 10.57 -0.01 26.95
CA TRP A 113 10.67 1.44 27.21
C TRP A 113 10.43 1.83 28.68
N MET A 114 10.10 0.87 29.53
CA MET A 114 10.12 0.99 31.00
C MET A 114 11.46 0.41 31.50
N ASP A 115 12.53 1.21 31.41
CA ASP A 115 13.86 0.90 31.94
C ASP A 115 13.87 0.82 33.49
N GLY A 116 13.16 -0.15 34.07
CA GLY A 116 13.10 -0.37 35.52
C GLY A 116 12.46 0.76 36.33
N LYS A 117 11.84 1.76 35.68
CA LYS A 117 11.04 2.77 36.38
C LYS A 117 9.73 2.16 36.83
N ALA A 118 9.52 2.11 38.14
CA ALA A 118 8.24 1.73 38.72
C ALA A 118 7.14 2.63 38.14
N ALA A 119 6.03 2.01 37.71
CA ALA A 119 4.80 2.75 37.46
C ALA A 119 4.42 3.45 38.78
N LEU A 120 4.29 4.78 38.71
CA LEU A 120 3.91 5.64 39.83
C LEU A 120 2.61 5.18 40.49
#